data_AF-A0A091T1U6-F1
#
_entry.id   AF-A0A091T1U6-F1
#
_cell.length_a   1.000
_cell.length_b   1.000
_cell.length_c   1.000
_cell.angle_alpha   90.00
_cell.angle_beta   90.00
_cell.angle_gamma   90.00
#
_symmetry.space_group_name_H-M   'P 1'
#
loop_
_entity.id
_entity.type
_entity.pdbx_description
1 polymer ?
#
loop_
_entity_poly.entity_id
_entity_poly.type
_entity_poly.pdbx_seq_one_letter_code
_entity_poly.pdbx_strand_id
1 'polypeptide(L)'
;HFRQMDFEFALWQMLYLFTSPQRVYRNFHYRKQTKDQWARDDPAFLVLLSVWLCVSTVGFGFVLDMGFFETIKLLLWVVFIDCVGVGLLIATLMWFISNKYLVKQQNRDYDVEWGYAFDVHLNAFYPLLVILHFIQLFFINYVIISDSVIGYFVGNTLWLIAIGYYIYVTFLGYSALPFLKNTAILLYPFALLILLYLISLACGWNFTKMLCSFYKYRVK
;
A
#
# COMPACT_ATOMS: atom_id res chain seq x y z
N HIS A 1 21.65 1.88 20.78
CA HIS A 1 21.21 2.18 19.40
C HIS A 1 19.68 2.24 19.22
N PHE A 2 18.85 1.93 20.23
CA PHE A 2 17.38 2.08 20.20
C PHE A 2 16.86 3.46 20.67
N ARG A 3 17.76 4.40 20.99
CA ARG A 3 17.41 5.71 21.59
C ARG A 3 17.03 6.78 20.55
N GLN A 4 16.76 6.36 19.31
CA GLN A 4 16.62 7.25 18.16
C GLN A 4 15.61 6.72 17.13
N MET A 5 14.61 5.97 17.57
CA MET A 5 13.44 5.66 16.76
C MET A 5 12.30 6.57 17.21
N ASP A 6 11.92 7.51 16.36
CA ASP A 6 10.85 8.45 16.63
C ASP A 6 9.48 7.80 16.35
N PHE A 7 9.10 6.84 17.20
CA PHE A 7 7.82 6.12 17.08
C PHE A 7 6.62 7.07 17.08
N GLU A 8 6.69 8.15 17.86
CA GLU A 8 5.65 9.18 17.87
C GLU A 8 5.47 9.82 16.49
N PHE A 9 6.58 10.19 15.85
CA PHE A 9 6.56 10.74 14.49
C PHE A 9 5.99 9.72 13.48
N ALA A 10 6.42 8.47 13.57
CA ALA A 10 5.93 7.41 12.68
C ALA A 10 4.44 7.12 12.86
N LEU A 11 3.92 7.16 14.10
CA LEU A 11 2.48 7.03 14.40
C LEU A 11 1.68 8.19 13.83
N TRP A 12 2.15 9.43 14.01
CA TRP A 12 1.51 10.60 13.40
C TRP A 12 1.50 10.50 11.88
N GLN A 13 2.57 10.00 11.28
CA GLN A 13 2.65 9.79 9.85
C GLN A 13 1.61 8.76 9.38
N MET A 14 1.43 7.65 10.10
CA MET A 14 0.38 6.66 9.83
C MET A 14 -1.03 7.26 9.94
N LEU A 15 -1.29 8.09 10.95
CA LEU A 15 -2.58 8.77 11.10
C LEU A 15 -2.84 9.80 10.00
N TYR A 16 -1.81 10.56 9.61
CA TYR A 16 -1.90 11.53 8.53
C TYR A 16 -2.07 10.86 7.16
N LEU A 17 -1.55 9.65 6.97
CA LEU A 17 -1.83 8.89 5.74
C LEU A 17 -3.32 8.62 5.53
N PHE A 18 -4.18 8.67 6.54
CA PHE A 18 -5.64 8.58 6.38
C PHE A 18 -6.32 9.95 6.35
N THR A 19 -5.94 10.84 7.27
CA THR A 19 -6.65 12.12 7.48
C THR A 19 -6.20 13.22 6.52
N SER A 20 -4.91 13.25 6.17
CA SER A 20 -4.31 14.34 5.40
C SER A 20 -2.96 13.94 4.81
N PRO A 21 -2.93 13.06 3.78
CA PRO A 21 -1.67 12.49 3.26
C PRO A 21 -0.74 13.58 2.69
N GLN A 22 -1.27 14.74 2.30
CA GLN A 22 -0.49 15.92 1.88
C GLN A 22 0.46 16.42 2.98
N ARG A 23 0.06 16.31 4.25
CA ARG A 23 0.90 16.72 5.38
C ARG A 23 2.12 15.83 5.54
N VAL A 24 2.00 14.53 5.26
CA VAL A 24 3.12 13.58 5.31
C VAL A 24 4.21 14.01 4.36
N TYR A 25 3.84 14.37 3.13
CA TYR A 25 4.80 14.75 2.09
C TYR A 25 5.45 16.12 2.32
N ARG A 26 4.82 17.01 3.09
CA ARG A 26 5.47 18.25 3.56
C ARG A 26 6.70 17.97 4.43
N ASN A 27 6.68 16.90 5.23
CA ASN A 27 7.81 16.52 6.08
C ASN A 27 9.03 16.06 5.27
N PHE A 28 8.81 15.52 4.06
CA PHE A 28 9.90 15.14 3.15
C PHE A 28 10.68 16.37 2.65
N HIS A 29 10.01 17.49 2.38
CA HIS A 29 10.69 18.74 2.02
C HIS A 29 11.59 19.25 3.15
N TYR A 30 11.10 19.19 4.40
CA TYR A 30 11.91 19.57 5.57
C TYR A 30 13.16 18.69 5.73
N ARG A 31 13.06 17.38 5.47
CA ARG A 31 14.22 16.48 5.46
C ARG A 31 15.22 16.80 4.35
N LYS A 32 14.74 17.09 3.14
CA LYS A 32 15.62 17.51 2.04
C LYS A 32 16.40 18.78 2.39
N GLN A 33 15.81 19.73 3.11
CA GLN A 33 16.50 20.96 3.53
C GLN A 33 17.54 20.73 4.65
N THR A 34 17.35 19.72 5.50
CA THR A 34 18.18 19.52 6.71
C THR A 34 19.25 18.43 6.54
N LYS A 35 18.96 17.40 5.74
CA LYS A 35 19.82 16.23 5.53
C LYS A 35 20.16 15.95 4.07
N ASP A 36 19.66 16.77 3.16
CA ASP A 36 19.85 16.64 1.71
C ASP A 36 19.41 15.28 1.10
N GLN A 37 18.45 14.60 1.73
CA GLN A 37 17.92 13.32 1.26
C GLN A 37 16.40 13.24 1.38
N TRP A 38 15.77 12.44 0.51
CA TRP A 38 14.33 12.24 0.47
C TRP A 38 13.88 10.98 1.21
N ALA A 39 14.63 9.88 1.11
CA ALA A 39 14.33 8.63 1.79
C ALA A 39 14.34 8.76 3.33
N ARG A 40 13.64 7.86 4.02
CA ARG A 40 13.69 7.72 5.47
C ARG A 40 14.98 7.03 5.90
N ASP A 41 15.51 7.49 7.03
CA ASP A 41 16.65 6.88 7.71
C ASP A 41 16.22 5.95 8.86
N ASP A 42 15.00 6.14 9.37
CA ASP A 42 14.52 5.48 10.58
C ASP A 42 13.65 4.26 10.27
N PRO A 43 13.90 3.11 10.92
CA PRO A 43 13.11 1.90 10.70
C PRO A 43 11.75 1.94 11.41
N ALA A 44 11.38 3.03 12.11
CA ALA A 44 10.20 3.07 12.98
C ALA A 44 8.89 2.82 12.21
N PHE A 45 8.76 3.38 11.01
CA PHE A 45 7.59 3.14 10.16
C PHE A 45 7.46 1.67 9.76
N LEU A 46 8.55 1.03 9.34
CA LEU A 46 8.58 -0.39 8.96
C LEU A 46 8.26 -1.30 10.14
N VAL A 47 8.79 -0.99 11.33
CA VAL A 47 8.48 -1.75 12.56
C VAL A 47 6.99 -1.64 12.88
N LEU A 48 6.41 -0.43 12.88
CA LEU A 48 4.97 -0.27 13.10
C LEU A 48 4.14 -1.00 12.02
N LEU A 49 4.55 -0.92 10.75
CA LEU A 49 3.89 -1.62 9.65
C LEU A 49 3.92 -3.15 9.85
N SER A 50 5.05 -3.68 10.33
CA SER A 50 5.19 -5.11 10.65
C SER A 50 4.25 -5.55 11.76
N VAL A 51 4.02 -4.71 12.78
CA VAL A 51 3.04 -4.99 13.84
C VAL A 51 1.62 -5.07 13.25
N TRP A 52 1.26 -4.13 12.37
CA TRP A 52 -0.04 -4.16 11.69
C TRP A 52 -0.21 -5.38 10.79
N LEU A 53 0.84 -5.81 10.08
CA LEU A 53 0.86 -7.04 9.28
C LEU A 53 0.65 -8.29 10.16
N CYS A 54 1.29 -8.35 11.32
CA CYS A 54 1.09 -9.45 12.27
C CYS A 54 -0.35 -9.51 12.77
N VAL A 55 -0.89 -8.38 13.23
CA VAL A 55 -2.27 -8.30 13.75
C VAL A 55 -3.28 -8.70 12.67
N SER A 56 -3.10 -8.21 11.44
CA SER A 56 -4.03 -8.49 10.36
C SER A 56 -3.96 -9.95 9.91
N THR A 57 -2.77 -10.55 9.88
CA THR A 57 -2.60 -11.98 9.54
C THR A 57 -3.25 -12.88 10.57
N VAL A 58 -3.13 -12.55 11.86
CA VAL A 58 -3.85 -13.25 12.94
C VAL A 58 -5.36 -13.13 12.75
N GLY A 59 -5.85 -11.94 12.38
CA GLY A 59 -7.26 -11.73 12.03
C GLY A 59 -7.74 -12.65 10.89
N PHE A 60 -6.95 -12.77 9.81
CA PHE A 60 -7.24 -13.71 8.73
C PHE A 60 -7.19 -15.17 9.17
N GLY A 61 -6.26 -15.53 10.05
CA GLY A 61 -6.19 -16.87 10.63
C GLY A 61 -7.49 -17.25 11.33
N PHE A 62 -8.05 -16.33 12.12
CA PHE A 62 -9.36 -16.54 12.76
C PHE A 62 -10.53 -16.57 11.76
N VAL A 63 -10.58 -15.65 10.81
CA VAL A 63 -11.70 -15.57 9.86
C VAL A 63 -11.75 -16.75 8.89
N LEU A 64 -10.59 -17.31 8.54
CA LEU A 64 -10.47 -18.42 7.59
C LEU A 64 -10.43 -19.80 8.26
N ASP A 65 -10.54 -19.87 9.59
CA ASP A 65 -10.40 -21.08 10.42
C ASP A 65 -9.08 -21.83 10.17
N MET A 66 -7.96 -21.09 10.15
CA MET A 66 -6.63 -21.64 9.90
C MET A 66 -5.95 -22.15 11.17
N GLY A 67 -5.14 -23.21 11.03
CA GLY A 67 -4.28 -23.71 12.11
C GLY A 67 -3.13 -22.76 12.46
N PHE A 68 -2.41 -23.07 13.55
CA PHE A 68 -1.25 -22.25 13.98
C PHE A 68 -0.12 -22.20 12.94
N PHE A 69 0.30 -23.36 12.43
CA PHE A 69 1.35 -23.45 11.40
C PHE A 69 0.93 -22.79 10.09
N GLU A 70 -0.35 -22.93 9.75
CA GLU A 70 -0.96 -22.29 8.60
C GLU A 70 -0.89 -20.77 8.70
N THR A 71 -1.26 -20.22 9.86
CA THR A 71 -1.19 -18.78 10.15
C THR A 71 0.25 -18.25 10.09
N ILE A 72 1.25 -19.01 10.57
CA ILE A 72 2.66 -18.64 10.44
C ILE A 72 3.11 -18.62 8.97
N LYS A 73 2.74 -19.64 8.18
CA LYS A 73 3.06 -19.70 6.74
C LYS A 73 2.44 -18.52 5.99
N LEU A 74 1.21 -18.15 6.33
CA LEU A 74 0.56 -16.95 5.81
C LEU A 74 1.31 -15.68 6.21
N LEU A 75 1.72 -15.55 7.48
CA LEU A 75 2.46 -14.37 7.96
C LEU A 75 3.76 -14.17 7.19
N LEU A 76 4.54 -15.24 7.03
CA LEU A 76 5.79 -15.20 6.27
C LEU A 76 5.53 -14.81 4.81
N TRP A 77 4.46 -15.33 4.20
CA TRP A 77 4.08 -14.96 2.84
C TRP A 77 3.73 -13.48 2.72
N VAL A 78 2.83 -12.98 3.56
CA VAL A 78 2.36 -11.59 3.49
C VAL A 78 3.52 -10.61 3.76
N VAL A 79 4.42 -10.92 4.68
CA VAL A 79 5.58 -10.05 4.98
C VAL A 79 6.61 -10.10 3.84
N PHE A 80 7.11 -11.28 3.48
CA PHE A 80 8.24 -11.38 2.56
C PHE A 80 7.85 -11.24 1.09
N ILE A 81 6.70 -11.79 0.70
CA ILE A 81 6.26 -11.78 -0.70
C ILE A 81 5.41 -10.55 -0.97
N ASP A 82 4.31 -10.37 -0.23
CA ASP A 82 3.33 -9.33 -0.57
C ASP A 82 3.80 -7.93 -0.18
N CYS A 83 4.46 -7.76 0.97
CA CYS A 83 4.99 -6.45 1.39
C CYS A 83 6.37 -6.19 0.80
N VAL A 84 7.36 -7.05 1.08
CA VAL A 84 8.75 -6.81 0.63
C VAL A 84 8.93 -7.11 -0.86
N GLY A 85 8.59 -8.31 -1.32
CA GLY A 85 8.83 -8.73 -2.71
C GLY A 85 8.13 -7.85 -3.75
N VAL A 86 6.80 -7.70 -3.61
CA VAL A 86 6.02 -6.81 -4.49
C VAL A 86 6.45 -5.35 -4.31
N GLY A 87 6.79 -4.93 -3.09
CA GLY A 87 7.25 -3.57 -2.83
C GLY A 87 8.57 -3.22 -3.52
N LEU A 88 9.55 -4.12 -3.50
CA LEU A 88 10.82 -3.96 -4.22
C LEU A 88 10.58 -3.88 -5.74
N LEU A 89 9.67 -4.71 -6.27
CA LEU A 89 9.31 -4.69 -7.69
C LEU A 89 8.64 -3.37 -8.08
N ILE A 90 7.67 -2.89 -7.30
CA ILE A 90 6.99 -1.62 -7.60
C ILE A 90 7.96 -0.45 -7.44
N ALA A 91 8.80 -0.45 -6.41
CA ALA A 91 9.79 0.60 -6.18
C ALA A 91 10.80 0.69 -7.33
N THR A 92 11.32 -0.44 -7.81
CA THR A 92 12.26 -0.46 -8.95
C THR A 92 11.61 0.00 -10.25
N LEU A 93 10.37 -0.42 -10.53
CA LEU A 93 9.62 0.04 -11.70
C LEU A 93 9.34 1.54 -11.64
N MET A 94 8.86 2.04 -10.51
CA MET A 94 8.54 3.46 -10.36
C MET A 94 9.79 4.35 -10.34
N TRP A 95 10.87 3.90 -9.72
CA TRP A 95 12.18 4.54 -9.79
C TRP A 95 12.67 4.67 -11.25
N PHE A 96 12.58 3.58 -12.02
CA PHE A 96 12.96 3.59 -13.42
C PHE A 96 12.07 4.52 -14.27
N ILE A 97 10.74 4.43 -14.12
CA ILE A 97 9.78 5.25 -14.88
C ILE A 97 9.96 6.73 -14.55
N SER A 98 10.10 7.08 -13.27
CA SER A 98 10.23 8.47 -12.84
C SER A 98 11.52 9.10 -13.35
N ASN A 99 12.67 8.43 -13.20
CA ASN A 99 13.95 8.94 -13.69
C ASN A 99 14.02 9.02 -15.22
N LYS A 100 13.40 8.07 -15.94
CA LYS A 100 13.44 8.05 -17.40
C LYS A 100 12.48 9.03 -18.06
N TYR A 101 11.27 9.19 -17.52
CA TYR A 101 10.18 9.92 -18.19
C TYR A 101 9.72 11.19 -17.47
N LEU A 102 9.87 11.28 -16.14
CA LEU A 102 9.27 12.34 -15.34
C LEU A 102 10.28 13.42 -14.90
N VAL A 103 11.59 13.16 -14.90
CA VAL A 103 12.60 14.18 -14.54
C VAL A 103 12.65 15.31 -15.57
N LYS A 104 12.69 16.56 -15.10
CA LYS A 104 12.85 17.75 -15.96
C LYS A 104 14.26 17.78 -16.55
N GLN A 105 14.38 18.01 -17.87
CA GLN A 105 15.66 18.00 -18.60
C GLN A 105 16.70 19.01 -18.08
N GLN A 106 16.26 20.11 -17.46
CA GLN A 106 17.12 21.13 -16.88
C GLN A 106 17.77 20.72 -15.54
N ASN A 107 17.27 19.67 -14.88
CA ASN A 107 17.72 19.21 -13.55
C ASN A 107 18.34 17.80 -13.62
N ARG A 108 19.23 17.54 -14.58
CA ARG A 108 19.89 16.22 -14.71
C ARG A 108 20.77 15.84 -13.52
N ASP A 109 21.11 16.79 -12.66
CA ASP A 109 21.89 16.55 -11.44
C ASP A 109 21.04 15.96 -10.30
N TYR A 110 19.72 15.91 -10.44
CA TYR A 110 18.80 15.35 -9.44
C TYR A 110 18.07 14.13 -9.99
N ASP A 111 18.27 12.99 -9.33
CA ASP A 111 17.55 11.75 -9.56
C ASP A 111 16.59 11.44 -8.40
N VAL A 112 15.58 10.63 -8.69
CA VAL A 112 14.73 10.04 -7.67
C VAL A 112 15.52 8.96 -6.97
N GLU A 113 15.70 9.10 -5.66
CA GLU A 113 16.31 8.07 -4.81
C GLU A 113 15.48 6.79 -4.82
N TRP A 114 16.12 5.63 -4.98
CA TRP A 114 15.40 4.34 -4.93
C TRP A 114 14.72 4.11 -3.57
N GLY A 115 15.38 4.50 -2.47
CA GLY A 115 14.80 4.43 -1.11
C GLY A 115 13.53 5.26 -0.97
N TYR A 116 13.48 6.43 -1.63
CA TYR A 116 12.28 7.25 -1.66
C TYR A 116 11.13 6.56 -2.43
N ALA A 117 11.42 5.92 -3.57
CA ALA A 117 10.41 5.17 -4.32
C ALA A 117 9.82 4.01 -3.48
N PHE A 118 10.65 3.34 -2.70
CA PHE A 118 10.22 2.30 -1.75
C PHE A 118 9.39 2.89 -0.60
N ASP A 119 9.79 4.04 -0.03
CA ASP A 119 9.00 4.74 0.98
C ASP A 119 7.61 5.15 0.50
N VAL A 120 7.50 5.63 -0.74
CA VAL A 120 6.21 5.96 -1.36
C VAL A 120 5.35 4.71 -1.49
N HIS A 121 5.93 3.56 -1.89
CA HIS A 121 5.22 2.29 -1.91
C HIS A 121 4.70 1.92 -0.51
N LEU A 122 5.55 1.96 0.52
CA LEU A 122 5.16 1.63 1.90
C LEU A 122 4.05 2.55 2.43
N ASN A 123 4.11 3.85 2.10
CA ASN A 123 3.08 4.83 2.46
C ASN A 123 1.74 4.53 1.79
N ALA A 124 1.76 4.11 0.52
CA ALA A 124 0.55 3.75 -0.22
C ALA A 124 0.00 2.38 0.22
N PHE A 125 0.88 1.45 0.57
CA PHE A 125 0.55 0.10 1.01
C PHE A 125 -0.16 0.09 2.37
N TYR A 126 0.23 0.95 3.31
CA TYR A 126 -0.36 0.96 4.65
C TYR A 126 -1.88 1.23 4.67
N PRO A 127 -2.42 2.27 4.00
CA PRO A 127 -3.88 2.44 3.88
C PRO A 127 -4.58 1.27 3.18
N LEU A 128 -3.96 0.72 2.12
CA LEU A 128 -4.48 -0.46 1.42
C LEU A 128 -4.58 -1.66 2.37
N LEU A 129 -3.56 -1.89 3.19
CA LEU A 129 -3.54 -2.93 4.21
C LEU A 129 -4.66 -2.71 5.22
N VAL A 130 -4.83 -1.50 5.76
CA VAL A 130 -5.89 -1.25 6.76
C VAL A 130 -7.27 -1.45 6.15
N ILE A 131 -7.52 -0.99 4.92
CA ILE A 131 -8.82 -1.17 4.27
C ILE A 131 -9.09 -2.65 4.00
N LEU A 132 -8.14 -3.37 3.38
CA LEU A 132 -8.39 -4.74 2.91
C LEU A 132 -8.14 -5.83 3.95
N HIS A 133 -7.23 -5.60 4.89
CA HIS A 133 -6.85 -6.62 5.88
C HIS A 133 -7.40 -6.33 7.28
N PHE A 134 -7.86 -5.12 7.57
CA PHE A 134 -8.46 -4.78 8.86
C PHE A 134 -9.96 -4.47 8.73
N ILE A 135 -10.36 -3.48 7.93
CA ILE A 135 -11.76 -3.08 7.80
C ILE A 135 -12.57 -4.18 7.10
N GLN A 136 -12.10 -4.64 5.94
CA GLN A 136 -12.78 -5.66 5.16
C GLN A 136 -12.96 -6.98 5.92
N LEU A 137 -12.02 -7.32 6.82
CA LEU A 137 -12.06 -8.53 7.64
C LEU A 137 -13.40 -8.72 8.34
N PHE A 138 -13.97 -7.65 8.91
CA PHE A 138 -15.26 -7.68 9.61
C PHE A 138 -16.44 -8.02 8.71
N PHE A 139 -16.33 -7.78 7.40
CA PHE A 139 -17.39 -8.03 6.43
C PHE A 139 -17.25 -9.39 5.72
N ILE A 140 -16.09 -10.06 5.83
CA ILE A 140 -15.80 -11.28 5.08
C ILE A 140 -16.84 -12.37 5.35
N ASN A 141 -17.01 -12.76 6.61
CA ASN A 141 -17.90 -13.88 6.98
C ASN A 141 -19.38 -13.53 6.87
N TYR A 142 -19.75 -12.27 7.12
CA TYR A 142 -21.17 -11.87 7.19
C TYR A 142 -21.76 -11.46 5.84
N VAL A 143 -20.97 -10.82 4.97
CA VAL A 143 -21.48 -10.18 3.74
C VAL A 143 -20.76 -10.72 2.52
N ILE A 144 -19.43 -10.77 2.53
CA ILE A 144 -18.65 -10.92 1.30
C ILE A 144 -18.54 -12.36 0.81
N ILE A 145 -18.51 -13.35 1.71
CA ILE A 145 -18.47 -14.77 1.31
C ILE A 145 -19.82 -15.25 0.75
N SER A 146 -20.91 -14.55 1.08
CA SER A 146 -22.22 -14.86 0.49
C SER A 146 -22.19 -14.67 -1.03
N ASP A 147 -22.78 -15.61 -1.78
CA ASP A 147 -22.91 -15.53 -3.25
C ASP A 147 -23.98 -14.51 -3.69
N SER A 148 -24.21 -13.49 -2.87
CA SER A 148 -25.18 -12.44 -3.13
C SER A 148 -24.56 -11.30 -3.94
N VAL A 149 -25.42 -10.56 -4.65
CA VAL A 149 -25.05 -9.33 -5.36
C VAL A 149 -24.39 -8.31 -4.42
N ILE A 150 -24.90 -8.24 -3.18
CA ILE A 150 -24.39 -7.35 -2.14
C ILE A 150 -22.98 -7.77 -1.72
N GLY A 151 -22.69 -9.06 -1.64
CA GLY A 151 -21.40 -9.60 -1.22
C GLY A 151 -20.25 -9.16 -2.11
N TYR A 152 -20.37 -9.37 -3.43
CA TYR A 152 -19.33 -8.93 -4.37
C TYR A 152 -19.35 -7.42 -4.59
N PHE A 153 -20.51 -6.74 -4.50
CA PHE A 153 -20.56 -5.27 -4.57
C PHE A 153 -19.77 -4.61 -3.43
N VAL A 154 -20.02 -5.01 -2.18
CA VAL A 154 -19.32 -4.48 -1.01
C VAL A 154 -17.83 -4.83 -1.07
N GLY A 155 -17.51 -6.10 -1.35
CA GLY A 155 -16.11 -6.55 -1.46
C GLY A 155 -15.34 -5.78 -2.54
N ASN A 156 -15.88 -5.68 -3.75
CA ASN A 156 -15.21 -4.99 -4.85
C ASN A 156 -15.14 -3.47 -4.65
N THR A 157 -16.12 -2.87 -3.95
CA THR A 157 -16.07 -1.44 -3.59
C THR A 157 -14.91 -1.16 -2.63
N LEU A 158 -14.67 -2.02 -1.64
CA LEU A 158 -13.52 -1.90 -0.74
C LEU A 158 -12.19 -2.03 -1.51
N TRP A 159 -12.11 -2.96 -2.48
CA TRP A 159 -10.97 -3.08 -3.39
C TRP A 159 -10.75 -1.84 -4.26
N LEU A 160 -11.82 -1.27 -4.82
CA LEU A 160 -11.77 -0.03 -5.59
C LEU A 160 -11.24 1.13 -4.73
N ILE A 161 -11.75 1.29 -3.51
CA ILE A 161 -11.30 2.32 -2.58
C ILE A 161 -9.84 2.11 -2.20
N ALA A 162 -9.44 0.88 -1.85
CA ALA A 162 -8.08 0.58 -1.41
C ALA A 162 -7.03 0.81 -2.51
N ILE A 163 -7.25 0.27 -3.71
CA ILE A 163 -6.33 0.46 -4.85
C ILE A 163 -6.36 1.91 -5.31
N GLY A 164 -7.54 2.55 -5.33
CA GLY A 164 -7.67 3.97 -5.64
C GLY A 164 -6.87 4.85 -4.69
N TYR A 165 -6.92 4.55 -3.39
CA TYR A 165 -6.13 5.25 -2.37
C TYR A 165 -4.63 5.01 -2.56
N TYR A 166 -4.24 3.78 -2.86
CA TYR A 166 -2.84 3.43 -3.16
C TYR A 166 -2.30 4.26 -4.34
N ILE A 167 -3.07 4.36 -5.44
CA ILE A 167 -2.71 5.18 -6.61
C ILE A 167 -2.59 6.65 -6.22
N TYR A 168 -3.56 7.17 -5.46
CA TYR A 168 -3.58 8.58 -5.03
C TYR A 168 -2.37 8.93 -4.14
N VAL A 169 -2.06 8.11 -3.13
CA VAL A 169 -0.90 8.33 -2.25
C VAL A 169 0.41 8.22 -3.02
N THR A 170 0.49 7.31 -3.99
CA THR A 170 1.65 7.19 -4.89
C THR A 170 1.84 8.47 -5.72
N PHE A 171 0.78 8.94 -6.38
CA PHE A 171 0.79 10.19 -7.13
C PHE A 171 1.24 11.37 -6.27
N LEU A 172 0.73 11.45 -5.04
CA LEU A 172 1.04 12.53 -4.12
C LEU A 172 2.50 12.53 -3.68
N GLY A 173 3.09 11.34 -3.50
CA GLY A 173 4.52 11.20 -3.22
C GLY A 173 5.36 11.78 -4.35
N TYR A 174 5.23 11.25 -5.56
CA TYR A 174 6.01 11.77 -6.69
C TYR A 174 5.74 13.25 -7.00
N SER A 175 4.52 13.74 -6.76
CA SER A 175 4.20 15.16 -6.96
C SER A 175 4.83 16.10 -5.93
N ALA A 176 5.32 15.57 -4.81
CA ALA A 176 6.10 16.35 -3.83
C ALA A 176 7.51 16.67 -4.35
N LEU A 177 8.04 15.93 -5.34
CA LEU A 177 9.36 16.18 -5.88
C LEU A 177 9.31 17.33 -6.91
N PRO A 178 9.94 18.50 -6.63
CA PRO A 178 9.79 19.70 -7.47
C PRO A 178 10.45 19.56 -8.86
N PHE A 179 11.39 18.62 -8.99
CA PHE A 179 12.13 18.35 -10.23
C PHE A 179 11.41 17.36 -11.16
N LEU A 180 10.29 16.77 -10.74
CA LEU A 180 9.44 15.96 -11.61
C LEU A 180 8.43 16.82 -12.36
N LYS A 181 8.11 16.43 -13.60
CA LYS A 181 7.06 17.01 -14.45
C LYS A 181 6.01 15.95 -14.77
N ASN A 182 4.80 16.39 -15.12
CA ASN A 182 3.71 15.54 -15.60
C ASN A 182 3.39 14.35 -14.69
N THR A 183 3.49 14.52 -13.37
CA THR A 183 3.19 13.46 -12.39
C THR A 183 1.74 12.98 -12.46
N ALA A 184 0.83 13.77 -13.05
CA ALA A 184 -0.57 13.41 -13.30
C ALA A 184 -0.74 12.11 -14.11
N ILE A 185 0.27 11.69 -14.89
CA ILE A 185 0.27 10.40 -15.61
C ILE A 185 0.13 9.22 -14.63
N LEU A 186 0.63 9.36 -13.39
CA LEU A 186 0.51 8.33 -12.35
C LEU A 186 -0.94 8.09 -11.91
N LEU A 187 -1.88 8.97 -12.25
CA LEU A 187 -3.31 8.79 -12.00
C LEU A 187 -4.03 8.02 -13.11
N TYR A 188 -3.42 7.79 -14.28
CA TYR A 188 -4.07 7.07 -15.39
C TYR A 188 -4.52 5.64 -15.05
N PRO A 189 -3.80 4.86 -14.21
CA PRO A 189 -4.28 3.56 -13.74
C PRO A 189 -5.64 3.61 -13.02
N PHE A 190 -6.07 4.78 -12.54
CA PHE A 190 -7.38 4.96 -11.90
C PHE A 190 -8.54 4.71 -12.89
N ALA A 191 -8.40 5.11 -14.15
CA ALA A 191 -9.40 4.85 -15.19
C ALA A 191 -9.54 3.34 -15.47
N LEU A 192 -8.40 2.64 -15.56
CA LEU A 192 -8.38 1.18 -15.71
C LEU A 192 -9.02 0.49 -14.50
N LEU A 193 -8.77 0.99 -13.29
CA LEU A 193 -9.36 0.45 -12.06
C LEU A 193 -10.90 0.56 -12.06
N ILE A 194 -11.45 1.71 -12.48
CA ILE A 194 -12.91 1.88 -12.60
C ILE A 194 -13.48 0.92 -13.64
N LEU A 195 -12.82 0.76 -14.78
CA LEU A 195 -13.24 -0.18 -15.82
C LEU A 195 -13.27 -1.62 -15.30
N LEU A 196 -12.20 -2.06 -14.63
CA LEU A 196 -12.12 -3.39 -14.01
C LEU A 196 -13.20 -3.60 -12.93
N TYR A 197 -13.50 -2.56 -12.15
CA TYR A 197 -14.59 -2.61 -11.17
C TYR A 197 -15.94 -2.83 -11.85
N LEU A 198 -16.28 -2.07 -12.89
CA LEU A 198 -17.54 -2.24 -13.63
C LEU A 198 -17.67 -3.63 -14.27
N ILE A 199 -16.59 -4.14 -14.87
CA ILE A 199 -16.53 -5.50 -15.42
C ILE A 199 -16.75 -6.52 -14.31
N SER A 200 -16.09 -6.36 -13.16
CA SER A 200 -16.23 -7.28 -12.04
C SER A 200 -17.68 -7.38 -11.53
N LEU A 201 -18.41 -6.26 -11.50
CA LEU A 201 -19.82 -6.24 -11.13
C LEU A 201 -20.70 -6.91 -12.18
N ALA A 202 -20.45 -6.66 -13.47
CA ALA A 202 -21.21 -7.25 -14.57
C ALA A 202 -21.02 -8.76 -14.65
N CYS A 203 -19.80 -9.26 -14.38
CA CYS A 203 -19.48 -10.69 -14.39
C CYS A 203 -19.74 -11.39 -13.05
N GLY A 204 -20.11 -10.66 -11.99
CA GLY A 204 -20.31 -11.22 -10.64
C GLY A 204 -19.03 -11.74 -9.98
N TRP A 205 -17.86 -11.21 -10.36
CA TRP A 205 -16.57 -11.61 -9.78
C TRP A 205 -16.39 -11.01 -8.39
N ASN A 206 -15.93 -11.80 -7.43
CA ASN A 206 -15.65 -11.34 -6.07
C ASN A 206 -14.15 -11.43 -5.77
N PHE A 207 -13.44 -10.30 -5.80
CA PHE A 207 -11.99 -10.26 -5.59
C PHE A 207 -11.58 -10.74 -4.19
N THR A 208 -12.40 -10.45 -3.18
CA THR A 208 -12.15 -10.90 -1.80
C THR A 208 -12.24 -12.41 -1.67
N LYS A 209 -13.26 -13.02 -2.29
CA LYS A 209 -13.43 -14.48 -2.28
C LYS A 209 -12.26 -15.16 -3.00
N MET A 210 -11.80 -14.57 -4.10
CA MET A 210 -10.60 -15.01 -4.81
C MET A 210 -9.35 -14.92 -3.93
N LEU A 211 -9.14 -13.81 -3.22
CA LEU A 211 -8.02 -13.65 -2.29
C LEU A 211 -8.06 -14.68 -1.15
N CYS A 212 -9.22 -14.87 -0.52
CA CYS A 212 -9.39 -15.84 0.57
C CYS A 212 -9.12 -17.28 0.09
N SER A 213 -9.59 -17.63 -1.11
CA SER A 213 -9.32 -18.92 -1.74
C SER A 213 -7.83 -19.10 -2.01
N PHE A 214 -7.17 -18.07 -2.54
CA PHE A 214 -5.73 -18.07 -2.78
C PHE A 214 -4.93 -18.29 -1.48
N TYR A 215 -5.25 -17.58 -0.40
CA TYR A 215 -4.60 -17.77 0.90
C TYR A 215 -4.83 -19.18 1.44
N LYS A 216 -6.06 -19.71 1.40
CA LYS A 216 -6.34 -21.09 1.82
C LYS A 216 -5.55 -22.12 0.99
N TYR A 217 -5.44 -21.93 -0.32
CA TYR A 217 -4.70 -22.85 -1.19
C TYR A 217 -3.18 -22.82 -0.92
N ARG A 218 -2.61 -21.64 -0.69
CA ARG A 218 -1.16 -21.49 -0.45
C ARG A 218 -0.69 -22.07 0.87
N VAL A 219 -1.57 -22.03 1.85
CA VAL A 219 -1.24 -22.34 3.24
C VAL A 219 -1.40 -23.83 3.54
N LYS A 220 -2.33 -24.52 2.85
CA LYS A 220 -2.38 -25.99 2.78
C LYS A 220 -1.06 -26.60 2.27
#